data_AF-F5XI96-F1
#
_entry.id   AF-F5XI96-F1
#
_cell.length_a   1.000
_cell.length_b   1.000
_cell.length_c   1.000
_cell.angle_alpha   90.00
_cell.angle_beta   90.00
_cell.angle_gamma   90.00
#
_symmetry.space_group_name_H-M   'P 1'
#
loop_
_entity.id
_entity.type
_entity.pdbx_description
1 polymer ?
#
loop_
_entity_poly.entity_id
_entity_poly.type
_entity_poly.pdbx_seq_one_letter_code
_entity_poly.pdbx_strand_id
1 'polypeptide(L)'
;MAMIIQISAFAVGALTGGTVLAGMVLLVFLYSLSNVFAGEAVYKVWSQLLLPAHVRATGIGLTYAVARAAAAAFMLVVPAIVAAHPAWLLGLLCGCALVSGLTGLVIIRHRPFAHLLRPTQSTT
;
A
#
# COMPACT_ATOMS: atom_id res chain seq x y z
N MET A 1 -12.62 1.13 -1.51
CA MET A 1 -12.61 2.33 -0.64
C MET A 1 -11.20 2.82 -0.36
N ALA A 2 -10.33 2.03 0.29
CA ALA A 2 -8.95 2.43 0.62
C ALA A 2 -8.14 2.98 -0.56
N MET A 3 -8.17 2.28 -1.70
CA MET A 3 -7.52 2.71 -2.95
C MET A 3 -7.92 4.14 -3.36
N ILE A 4 -9.22 4.46 -3.31
CA ILE A 4 -9.74 5.77 -3.75
C ILE A 4 -9.22 6.88 -2.83
N ILE A 5 -9.19 6.62 -1.52
CA ILE A 5 -8.69 7.56 -0.50
C ILE A 5 -7.18 7.79 -0.67
N GLN A 6 -6.43 6.73 -0.97
CA GLN A 6 -4.99 6.84 -1.22
C GLN A 6 -4.66 7.66 -2.47
N ILE A 7 -5.39 7.41 -3.56
CA ILE A 7 -5.22 8.13 -4.83
C ILE A 7 -5.58 9.60 -4.64
N SER A 8 -6.70 9.89 -3.96
CA SER A 8 -7.10 11.28 -3.70
C SER A 8 -6.09 12.01 -2.83
N ALA A 9 -5.50 11.36 -1.82
CA ALA A 9 -4.43 11.95 -1.00
C ALA A 9 -3.25 12.42 -1.85
N PHE A 10 -2.71 11.55 -2.72
CA PHE A 10 -1.57 11.90 -3.56
C PHE A 10 -1.93 12.84 -4.70
N ALA A 11 -3.15 12.76 -5.25
CA ALA A 11 -3.63 13.70 -6.27
C ALA A 11 -3.74 15.12 -5.70
N VAL A 12 -4.31 15.29 -4.50
CA VAL A 12 -4.35 16.60 -3.81
C VAL A 12 -2.94 17.15 -3.60
N GLY A 13 -2.01 16.32 -3.13
CA GLY A 13 -0.62 16.75 -2.94
C GLY A 13 0.05 17.17 -4.24
N ALA A 14 -0.13 16.39 -5.32
CA ALA A 14 0.45 16.68 -6.63
C ALA A 14 -0.13 17.97 -7.25
N LEU A 15 -1.45 18.15 -7.18
CA LEU A 15 -2.14 19.34 -7.72
C LEU A 15 -1.80 20.62 -6.96
N THR A 16 -1.51 20.51 -5.66
CA THR A 16 -1.08 21.64 -4.82
C THR A 16 0.43 21.90 -4.89
N GLY A 17 1.16 21.20 -5.77
CA GLY A 17 2.59 21.40 -6.00
C GLY A 17 3.50 20.95 -4.85
N GLY A 18 2.96 20.34 -3.79
CA GLY A 18 3.72 20.03 -2.59
C GLY A 18 4.06 21.24 -1.70
N THR A 19 3.51 22.43 -1.99
CA THR A 19 3.93 23.68 -1.34
C THR A 19 2.82 24.34 -0.50
N VAL A 20 1.56 23.98 -0.73
CA VAL A 20 0.42 24.52 0.03
C VAL A 20 0.21 23.71 1.31
N LEU A 21 0.36 24.37 2.48
CA LEU A 21 0.23 23.72 3.80
C LEU A 21 -1.09 22.97 3.96
N ALA A 22 -2.22 23.59 3.60
CA ALA A 22 -3.53 22.95 3.69
C ALA A 22 -3.62 21.67 2.83
N GLY A 23 -3.00 21.67 1.65
CA GLY A 23 -2.93 20.49 0.78
C GLY A 23 -2.09 19.37 1.38
N MET A 24 -0.98 19.70 2.04
CA MET A 24 -0.14 18.71 2.73
C MET A 24 -0.81 18.13 3.98
N VAL A 25 -1.52 18.96 4.76
CA VAL A 25 -2.30 18.47 5.91
C VAL A 25 -3.40 17.53 5.45
N LEU A 26 -4.13 17.88 4.39
CA LEU A 26 -5.15 17.01 3.81
C LEU A 26 -4.56 15.71 3.26
N LEU A 27 -3.41 15.77 2.59
CA LEU A 27 -2.68 14.58 2.14
C LEU A 27 -2.35 13.66 3.33
N VAL A 28 -1.74 14.17 4.39
CA VAL A 28 -1.32 13.37 5.55
C VAL A 28 -2.53 12.75 6.25
N PHE A 29 -3.61 13.51 6.38
CA PHE A 29 -4.87 13.03 6.95
C PHE A 29 -5.46 11.86 6.13
N LEU A 30 -5.65 12.06 4.83
CA LEU A 30 -6.20 11.03 3.93
C LEU A 30 -5.30 9.81 3.84
N TYR A 31 -3.98 10.01 3.78
CA TYR A 31 -2.98 8.95 3.82
C TYR A 31 -3.12 8.10 5.10
N SER A 32 -3.24 8.76 6.25
CA SER A 32 -3.37 8.07 7.54
C SER A 32 -4.65 7.24 7.62
N LEU A 33 -5.76 7.76 7.09
CA LEU A 33 -7.03 7.03 7.01
C LEU A 33 -6.94 5.80 6.10
N SER A 34 -6.29 5.95 4.94
CA SER A 34 -6.07 4.85 4.00
C SER A 34 -5.19 3.74 4.58
N ASN A 35 -4.16 4.10 5.34
CA ASN A 35 -3.19 3.16 5.92
C ASN A 35 -3.83 2.16 6.90
N VAL A 36 -4.99 2.46 7.49
CA VAL A 36 -5.71 1.48 8.33
C VAL A 36 -6.25 0.31 7.50
N PHE A 37 -6.64 0.57 6.25
CA PHE A 37 -7.27 -0.42 5.38
C PHE A 37 -6.31 -1.09 4.41
N ALA A 38 -5.19 -0.44 4.07
CA ALA A 38 -4.21 -0.95 3.12
C ALA A 38 -2.79 -1.07 3.71
N GLY A 39 -2.64 -0.80 5.01
CA GLY A 39 -1.35 -0.82 5.68
C GLY A 39 -0.89 -2.20 6.11
N GLU A 40 0.21 -2.19 6.84
CA GLU A 40 0.94 -3.38 7.28
C GLU A 40 0.07 -4.41 8.02
N ALA A 41 -0.84 -3.95 8.87
CA ALA A 41 -1.73 -4.84 9.63
C ALA A 41 -2.61 -5.69 8.73
N VAL A 42 -3.22 -5.09 7.71
CA VAL A 42 -4.08 -5.79 6.74
C VAL A 42 -3.23 -6.73 5.88
N TYR A 43 -2.07 -6.27 5.39
CA TYR A 43 -1.14 -7.12 4.65
C TYR A 43 -0.75 -8.39 5.44
N LYS A 44 -0.47 -8.26 6.74
CA LYS A 44 -0.12 -9.40 7.61
C LYS A 44 -1.28 -10.40 7.69
N VAL A 45 -2.50 -9.95 7.94
CA VAL A 45 -3.69 -10.82 8.05
C VAL A 45 -3.91 -11.60 6.75
N TRP A 46 -3.94 -10.92 5.60
CA TRP A 46 -4.14 -11.60 4.32
C TRP A 46 -3.03 -12.59 4.02
N SER A 47 -1.77 -12.21 4.25
CA SER A 47 -0.64 -13.09 4.02
C SER A 47 -0.67 -14.33 4.92
N GLN A 48 -1.13 -14.20 6.17
CA GLN A 48 -1.32 -15.34 7.07
C GLN A 48 -2.41 -16.30 6.59
N LEU A 49 -3.48 -15.78 5.99
CA LEU A 49 -4.56 -16.60 5.43
C LEU A 49 -4.11 -17.34 4.16
N LEU A 50 -3.27 -16.71 3.33
CA LEU A 50 -2.78 -17.32 2.09
C LEU A 50 -1.65 -18.33 2.31
N LEU A 51 -0.82 -18.15 3.34
CA LEU A 51 0.37 -18.97 3.57
C LEU A 51 0.08 -20.17 4.50
N PRO A 52 0.64 -21.36 4.19
CA PRO A 52 0.63 -22.50 5.10
C PRO A 52 1.33 -22.20 6.42
N ALA A 53 0.82 -22.72 7.54
CA ALA A 53 1.27 -22.40 8.89
C ALA A 53 2.79 -22.52 9.10
N HIS A 54 3.42 -23.54 8.51
CA HIS A 54 4.86 -23.82 8.63
C HIS A 54 5.77 -22.80 7.92
N VAL A 55 5.25 -21.98 7.00
CA VAL A 55 6.02 -20.92 6.30
C VAL A 55 5.52 -19.50 6.56
N ARG A 56 4.45 -19.30 7.34
CA ARG A 56 3.82 -17.98 7.55
C ARG A 56 4.81 -16.92 8.00
N ALA A 57 5.59 -17.20 9.05
CA ALA A 57 6.53 -16.25 9.63
C ALA A 57 7.61 -15.85 8.61
N THR A 58 8.22 -16.82 7.95
CA THR A 58 9.29 -16.60 6.96
C THR A 58 8.77 -15.91 5.71
N GLY A 59 7.62 -16.34 5.18
CA GLY A 59 7.04 -15.76 3.96
C GLY A 59 6.62 -14.31 4.13
N ILE A 60 5.99 -13.97 5.27
CA ILE A 60 5.61 -12.59 5.61
C ILE A 60 6.86 -11.74 5.87
N GLY A 61 7.80 -12.25 6.66
CA GLY A 61 9.05 -11.56 6.96
C GLY A 61 9.86 -11.25 5.71
N LEU A 62 10.02 -12.22 4.82
CA LEU A 62 10.77 -12.08 3.58
C LEU A 62 10.12 -11.08 2.63
N THR A 63 8.83 -11.25 2.33
CA THR A 63 8.13 -10.36 1.38
C THR A 63 8.06 -8.92 1.90
N TYR A 64 7.92 -8.74 3.23
CA TYR A 64 8.00 -7.42 3.85
C TYR A 64 9.41 -6.82 3.80
N ALA A 65 10.44 -7.61 4.08
CA ALA A 65 11.83 -7.17 4.02
C ALA A 65 12.21 -6.73 2.60
N VAL A 66 11.79 -7.48 1.57
CA VAL A 66 12.00 -7.11 0.15
C VAL A 66 11.31 -5.79 -0.18
N ALA A 67 10.05 -5.61 0.23
CA ALA A 67 9.33 -4.36 0.01
C ALA A 67 10.02 -3.17 0.68
N ARG A 68 10.51 -3.35 1.92
CA ARG A 68 11.25 -2.32 2.65
C ARG A 68 12.62 -2.03 2.05
N ALA A 69 13.34 -3.04 1.57
CA ALA A 69 14.62 -2.86 0.90
C ALA A 69 14.45 -2.07 -0.42
N ALA A 70 13.42 -2.38 -1.21
CA ALA A 70 13.10 -1.62 -2.41
C ALA A 70 12.72 -0.16 -2.10
N ALA A 71 11.92 0.07 -1.05
CA ALA A 71 11.59 1.42 -0.60
C ALA A 71 12.83 2.20 -0.13
N ALA A 72 13.72 1.55 0.62
CA ALA A 72 14.98 2.15 1.06
C ALA A 72 15.91 2.50 -0.10
N ALA A 73 16.02 1.63 -1.10
CA ALA A 73 16.78 1.90 -2.31
C ALA A 73 16.20 3.09 -3.09
N PHE A 74 14.87 3.17 -3.23
CA PHE A 74 14.21 4.31 -3.88
C PHE A 74 14.42 5.62 -3.12
N MET A 75 14.51 5.56 -1.78
CA MET A 75 14.74 6.72 -0.93
C MET A 75 16.06 7.45 -1.24
N LEU A 76 17.03 6.77 -1.86
CA LEU A 76 18.27 7.40 -2.33
C LEU A 76 18.04 8.39 -3.49
N VAL A 77 16.98 8.18 -4.29
CA VAL A 77 16.65 9.02 -5.46
C VAL A 77 15.65 10.13 -5.10
N VAL A 78 14.89 9.95 -4.02
CA VAL A 78 13.86 10.90 -3.56
C VAL A 78 14.37 12.33 -3.39
N PRO A 79 15.53 12.60 -2.75
CA PRO A 79 16.04 13.97 -2.61
C PRO A 79 16.26 14.68 -3.94
N ALA A 80 16.77 13.97 -4.96
CA ALA A 80 17.00 14.53 -6.28
C ALA A 80 15.68 14.90 -7.00
N ILE A 81 14.64 14.08 -6.84
CA ILE A 81 13.32 14.34 -7.41
C ILE A 81 12.66 15.54 -6.73
N VAL A 82 12.71 15.60 -5.40
CA VAL A 82 12.11 16.69 -4.61
C VAL A 82 12.79 18.02 -4.89
N ALA A 83 14.13 18.02 -5.05
CA ALA A 83 14.88 19.22 -5.41
C ALA A 83 14.50 19.78 -6.79
N ALA A 84 14.11 18.92 -7.73
CA ALA A 84 13.61 19.34 -9.05
C ALA A 84 12.17 19.86 -8.96
N HIS A 85 11.22 19.00 -8.55
CA HIS A 85 9.82 19.38 -8.32
C HIS A 85 9.11 18.35 -7.43
N PRO A 86 8.63 18.74 -6.23
CA PRO A 86 7.92 17.83 -5.31
C PRO A 86 6.68 17.17 -5.92
N ALA A 87 5.99 17.89 -6.83
CA ALA A 87 4.82 17.39 -7.53
C ALA A 87 5.09 16.12 -8.34
N TRP A 88 6.31 15.94 -8.87
CA TRP A 88 6.66 14.74 -9.63
C TRP A 88 6.72 13.49 -8.75
N LEU A 89 7.26 13.62 -7.53
CA LEU A 89 7.25 12.53 -6.56
C LEU A 89 5.82 12.14 -6.19
N LEU A 90 4.97 13.13 -5.92
CA LEU A 90 3.57 12.91 -5.54
C LEU A 90 2.76 12.30 -6.70
N GLY A 91 2.99 12.76 -7.93
CA GLY A 91 2.41 12.18 -9.13
C GLY A 91 2.86 10.73 -9.38
N LEU A 92 4.14 10.43 -9.19
CA LEU A 92 4.67 9.07 -9.27
C LEU A 92 4.02 8.15 -8.22
N LEU A 93 3.92 8.60 -6.97
CA LEU A 93 3.26 7.85 -5.90
C LEU A 93 1.76 7.64 -6.18
N CYS A 94 1.09 8.63 -6.78
CA CYS A 94 -0.28 8.50 -7.26
C CYS A 94 -0.41 7.41 -8.35
N GLY A 95 0.51 7.40 -9.33
CA GLY A 95 0.58 6.37 -10.36
C GLY A 95 0.80 4.97 -9.79
N CYS A 96 1.74 4.82 -8.85
CA CYS A 96 1.96 3.55 -8.14
C CYS A 96 0.72 3.10 -7.37
N ALA A 97 0.01 4.02 -6.70
CA ALA A 97 -1.21 3.73 -5.97
C ALA A 97 -2.34 3.28 -6.91
N LEU A 98 -2.47 3.90 -8.09
CA LEU A 98 -3.41 3.50 -9.13
C LEU A 98 -3.13 2.08 -9.64
N VAL A 99 -1.88 1.78 -10.02
CA VAL A 99 -1.49 0.45 -10.53
C VAL A 99 -1.70 -0.63 -9.47
N SER A 100 -1.28 -0.38 -8.22
CA SER A 100 -1.50 -1.28 -7.09
C SER A 100 -2.98 -1.56 -6.86
N GLY A 101 -3.79 -0.50 -6.84
CA GLY A 101 -5.22 -0.59 -6.67
C GLY A 101 -5.94 -1.40 -7.76
N LEU A 102 -5.61 -1.14 -9.03
CA LEU A 102 -6.15 -1.88 -10.17
C LEU A 102 -5.78 -3.35 -10.11
N THR A 103 -4.52 -3.66 -9.78
CA THR A 103 -4.05 -5.05 -9.62
C THR A 103 -4.84 -5.77 -8.53
N GLY A 104 -5.08 -5.12 -7.39
CA GLY A 104 -5.91 -5.67 -6.32
C GLY A 104 -7.35 -5.95 -6.74
N LEU A 105 -7.98 -5.04 -7.49
CA LEU A 105 -9.34 -5.23 -8.00
C LEU A 105 -9.43 -6.43 -8.95
N VAL A 106 -8.46 -6.61 -9.84
CA VAL A 106 -8.39 -7.74 -10.76
C VAL A 106 -8.29 -9.06 -9.96
N ILE A 107 -7.38 -9.14 -8.98
CA ILE A 107 -7.21 -10.35 -8.17
C ILE A 107 -8.49 -10.72 -7.42
N ILE A 108 -9.12 -9.75 -6.76
CA ILE A 108 -10.37 -9.97 -6.00
C ILE A 108 -11.50 -10.42 -6.92
N ARG A 109 -11.59 -9.86 -8.13
CA ARG A 109 -12.60 -10.24 -9.11
C ARG A 109 -12.43 -11.68 -9.60
N HIS A 110 -11.20 -12.19 -9.67
CA HIS A 110 -10.91 -13.52 -10.20
C HIS A 110 -10.78 -14.63 -9.14
N ARG A 111 -10.60 -14.32 -7.86
CA ARG A 111 -10.33 -15.32 -6.80
C ARG A 111 -11.44 -15.35 -5.75
N PRO A 112 -12.24 -16.44 -5.66
CA PRO A 112 -13.19 -16.61 -4.56
C PRO A 112 -12.44 -16.97 -3.26
N PHE A 113 -12.29 -15.99 -2.37
CA PHE A 113 -11.62 -16.13 -1.07
C PHE A 113 -12.47 -16.84 0.01
N ALA A 114 -13.69 -17.28 -0.33
CA ALA A 114 -14.64 -17.89 0.61
C ALA A 114 -14.11 -19.15 1.32
N HIS A 115 -13.14 -19.84 0.72
CA HIS A 115 -12.55 -21.04 1.31
C HIS A 115 -11.55 -20.75 2.43
N LEU A 116 -10.92 -19.56 2.46
CA LEU A 116 -9.92 -19.17 3.47
C LEU A 116 -10.54 -18.77 4.81
N LEU A 117 -11.84 -18.48 4.83
CA LEU A 117 -12.59 -18.05 6.02
C LEU A 117 -13.20 -19.23 6.80
N ARG A 118 -13.05 -20.46 6.31
CA ARG A 118 -13.55 -21.64 7.02
C ARG A 118 -12.57 -21.97 8.15
N PRO A 119 -13.02 -22.00 9.42
CA PRO A 119 -12.18 -22.52 10.49
C PRO A 119 -11.86 -23.97 10.15
N THR A 120 -10.56 -24.30 10.09
CA THR A 120 -10.08 -25.67 10.00
C THR A 120 -10.66 -26.42 11.19
N GLN A 121 -11.66 -27.27 10.94
CA GLN A 121 -12.19 -28.20 11.91
C GLN A 121 -11.02 -29.11 12.32
N SER A 122 -10.47 -28.90 13.51
CA SER A 122 -9.46 -29.78 14.07
C SER A 122 -10.13 -31.10 14.42
N THR A 123 -10.07 -32.06 13.50
CA THR A 123 -10.31 -33.47 13.85
C THR A 123 -9.17 -33.90 14.77
N THR A 124 -9.51 -34.04 16.05
CA THR A 124 -8.90 -34.90 17.10
C THR A 124 -7.39 -34.91 17.25
#